data_AF-A0A0C3GHK4-F1
#
_entry.id   AF-A0A0C3GHK4-F1
#
_cell.length_a   1.000
_cell.length_b   1.000
_cell.length_c   1.000
_cell.angle_alpha   90.00
_cell.angle_beta   90.00
_cell.angle_gamma   90.00
#
_symmetry.space_group_name_H-M   'P 1'
#
loop_
_entity.id
_entity.type
_entity.pdbx_description
1 polymer ?
#
loop_
_entity_poly.entity_id
_entity_poly.type
_entity_poly.pdbx_seq_one_letter_code
_entity_poly.pdbx_strand_id
1 'polypeptide(L)' 'GILHLEVLDHSFSGKEFQDFVSGVLDRMQPWPFPNSVLIMDNASIHKVPGIHEMVEE' A
#
# COMPACT_ATOMS: atom_id res chain seq x y z
N GLY A 1 9.03 -5.09 -12.96
CA GLY A 1 7.74 -4.85 -13.63
C GLY A 1 6.92 -3.88 -12.80
N ILE A 2 5.79 -3.39 -13.32
CA ILE A 2 4.83 -2.59 -12.54
C ILE A 2 3.71 -3.52 -12.08
N LEU A 3 3.42 -3.57 -10.78
CA LEU A 3 2.32 -4.38 -10.22
C LEU A 3 1.01 -3.60 -10.19
N HIS A 4 1.07 -2.33 -9.79
CA HIS A 4 -0.08 -1.45 -9.67
C HIS A 4 0.37 0.00 -9.94
N LEU A 5 -0.47 0.79 -10.61
CA LEU A 5 -0.25 2.20 -10.90
C LEU A 5 -1.59 2.92 -10.76
N GLU A 6 -1.56 4.04 -10.07
CA GLU A 6 -2.70 4.94 -9.91
C GLU A 6 -2.23 6.38 -10.17
N VAL A 7 -3.07 7.18 -10.83
CA VAL A 7 -2.81 8.57 -11.17
C VAL A 7 -4.02 9.39 -10.77
N LEU A 8 -3.81 10.37 -9.89
CA LEU A 8 -4.83 11.31 -9.42
C LEU A 8 -4.54 12.70 -9.96
N ASP A 9 -5.59 13.50 -10.17
CA ASP A 9 -5.51 14.92 -10.55
C ASP A 9 -5.28 15.86 -9.35
N HIS A 10 -5.08 15.28 -8.17
CA HIS A 10 -4.83 15.94 -6.90
C HIS A 10 -3.78 15.17 -6.07
N SER A 11 -3.37 15.74 -4.94
CA SER A 11 -2.44 15.10 -4.02
C SER A 11 -3.10 13.93 -3.28
N PHE A 12 -2.40 12.80 -3.19
CA PHE A 12 -2.85 11.65 -2.40
C PHE A 12 -3.10 12.01 -0.94
N SER A 13 -4.27 11.62 -0.43
CA SER A 13 -4.58 11.57 0.99
C SER A 13 -4.15 10.24 1.60
N GLY A 14 -4.11 10.18 2.94
CA GLY A 14 -3.81 8.93 3.65
C GLY A 14 -4.84 7.83 3.38
N LYS A 15 -6.11 8.19 3.15
CA LYS A 15 -7.16 7.22 2.79
C LYS A 15 -6.94 6.66 1.39
N GLU A 16 -6.68 7.51 0.40
CA GLU A 16 -6.40 7.06 -0.98
C GLU A 16 -5.13 6.23 -1.03
N PHE A 17 -4.13 6.56 -0.21
CA PHE A 17 -2.94 5.73 -0.08
C PHE A 17 -3.26 4.33 0.48
N GLN A 18 -4.12 4.23 1.49
CA GLN A 18 -4.57 2.96 2.02
C GLN A 18 -5.32 2.12 0.96
N ASP A 19 -6.22 2.75 0.20
CA ASP A 19 -6.94 2.12 -0.90
C ASP A 19 -5.97 1.62 -1.99
N PHE A 20 -4.96 2.42 -2.34
CA PHE A 20 -3.88 2.04 -3.26
C PHE A 20 -3.10 0.81 -2.77
N VAL A 21 -2.71 0.78 -1.49
CA VAL A 21 -1.97 -0.37 -0.92
C VAL A 21 -2.82 -1.63 -1.00
N SER A 22 -4.13 -1.58 -0.75
CA SER A 22 -5.02 -2.74 -0.93
C SER A 22 -4.94 -3.27 -2.35
N GLY A 23 -4.98 -2.37 -3.34
CA GLY A 23 -4.80 -2.72 -4.75
C GLY A 23 -3.44 -3.34 -5.08
N VAL A 24 -2.37 -2.93 -4.39
CA VAL A 24 -1.05 -3.57 -4.52
C VAL A 24 -1.08 -4.98 -3.95
N LEU A 25 -1.56 -5.16 -2.71
CA LEU A 25 -1.56 -6.42 -2.00
C LEU A 25 -2.39 -7.49 -2.72
N ASP A 26 -3.55 -7.13 -3.27
CA ASP A 26 -4.40 -8.04 -4.07
C ASP A 26 -3.68 -8.61 -5.31
N ARG A 27 -2.68 -7.87 -5.84
CA ARG A 27 -1.92 -8.21 -7.04
C ARG A 27 -0.57 -8.86 -6.73
N MET A 28 -0.14 -8.83 -5.47
CA MET A 28 1.03 -9.61 -5.03
C MET A 28 0.63 -11.09 -4.99
N GLN A 29 1.26 -11.91 -5.84
CA GLN A 29 0.93 -13.33 -5.97
C GLN A 29 2.16 -14.19 -5.64
N PRO A 30 2.14 -14.98 -4.54
CA PRO A 30 1.14 -15.01 -3.47
C PRO A 30 1.35 -13.88 -2.44
N TRP A 31 0.26 -13.31 -1.93
CA TRP A 31 0.24 -12.46 -0.74
C TRP A 31 -0.85 -12.90 0.25
N PRO A 32 -0.56 -12.87 1.56
CA PRO A 32 0.78 -12.71 2.14
C PRO A 32 1.62 -13.98 1.98
N PHE A 33 2.89 -13.85 1.59
CA PHE A 33 3.88 -14.93 1.64
C PHE A 33 4.97 -14.60 2.67
N PRO A 34 5.60 -15.60 3.33
CA PRO A 34 6.69 -15.33 4.24
C PRO A 34 7.78 -14.44 3.62
N ASN A 35 8.25 -13.46 4.39
CA ASN A 35 9.25 -12.47 4.01
C ASN A 35 8.81 -11.46 2.93
N SER A 36 7.51 -11.28 2.72
CA SER A 36 7.02 -10.16 1.93
C SER A 36 7.26 -8.85 2.69
N VAL A 37 7.80 -7.84 2.03
CA VAL A 37 8.15 -6.55 2.65
C VAL A 37 7.54 -5.41 1.84
N LEU A 38 6.77 -4.56 2.50
CA LEU A 38 6.31 -3.29 1.95
C LEU A 38 7.34 -2.20 2.29
N ILE A 39 8.00 -1.64 1.27
CA ILE A 39 8.99 -0.58 1.42
C ILE A 39 8.39 0.74 0.92
N MET A 40 8.38 1.74 1.78
CA MET A 40 7.81 3.07 1.52
C MET A 40 8.74 4.15 2.11
N ASP A 41 8.62 5.38 1.65
CA ASP A 41 9.26 6.51 2.34
C ASP A 41 8.47 6.90 3.62
N ASN A 42 8.99 7.88 4.37
CA ASN A 42 8.43 8.30 5.66
C ASN A 42 7.40 9.45 5.54
N ALA A 43 6.72 9.58 4.40
CA ALA A 43 5.69 10.61 4.23
C ALA A 43 4.58 10.48 5.30
N SER A 44 4.02 11.62 5.73
CA SER A 44 3.01 11.64 6.79
C SER A 44 1.73 10.87 6.41
N ILE A 45 1.36 10.88 5.13
CA ILE A 45 0.18 10.16 4.61
C ILE A 45 0.33 8.63 4.67
N HIS A 46 1.56 8.10 4.79
CA HIS A 46 1.81 6.66 4.95
C HIS A 46 1.60 6.17 6.38
N LYS A 47 1.47 7.08 7.35
CA LYS A 47 1.36 6.77 8.79
C LYS A 47 -0.09 6.60 9.27
N VAL A 48 -1.00 6.26 8.37
CA VAL A 48 -2.38 5.97 8.75
C VAL A 48 -2.45 4.60 9.45
N PRO A 49 -3.24 4.44 10.53
CA PRO A 49 -3.27 3.19 11.31
C PRO A 49 -3.55 1.94 10.46
N GLY A 50 -4.37 2.08 9.42
CA GLY A 50 -4.78 0.95 8.57
C GLY A 50 -3.66 0.27 7.80
N ILE A 51 -2.50 0.90 7.58
CA ILE A 51 -1.39 0.27 6.84
C ILE A 51 -0.79 -0.90 7.62
N HIS A 52 -0.63 -0.77 8.95
CA HIS A 52 -0.11 -1.86 9.77
C HIS A 52 -1.06 -3.05 9.79
N GLU A 53 -2.36 -2.78 9.97
CA GLU A 53 -3.41 -3.79 9.96
C GLU A 53 -3.42 -4.61 8.66
N MET A 54 -3.11 -3.99 7.52
CA MET A 54 -3.09 -4.67 6.21
C MET A 54 -1.89 -5.60 5.99
N VAL A 55 -0.80 -5.45 6.74
CA VAL A 55 0.46 -6.20 6.49
C VAL A 55 0.92 -7.07 7.66
N GLU A 56 0.26 -6.98 8.81
CA GLU A 56 0.62 -7.72 10.04
C GLU A 56 -0.37 -8.85 10.41
N GLU A 57 -1.36 -9.17 9.56
CA GLU A 57 -2.20 -10.38 9.70
C GLU A 57 -1.40 -11.69 9.59
#